data_AF-A0A2N1THX0-F1
#
_entry.id   AF-A0A2N1THX0-F1
#
_cell.length_a   1.000
_cell.length_b   1.000
_cell.length_c   1.000
_cell.angle_alpha   90.00
_cell.angle_beta   90.00
_cell.angle_gamma   90.00
#
_symmetry.space_group_name_H-M   'P 1'
#
loop_
_entity.id
_entity.type
_entity.pdbx_description
1 polymer ?
#
loop_
_entity_poly.entity_id
_entity_poly.type
_entity_poly.pdbx_seq_one_letter_code
_entity_poly.pdbx_strand_id
1 'polypeptide(L)'
;MVAYCGLYCGACSSFLKERCPGCHDNKKATWCKIRLCCIERGYLSCADCQEFSDPQQCAKFNNFFSKIIGFVLRSDRAACIRKIKKIGIKSYADLMTSEKKHSIRRGSAS
;
A
#
# COMPACT_ATOMS: atom_id res chain seq x y z
N MET A 1 2.59 9.86 -0.96
CA MET A 1 2.84 9.14 -2.24
C MET A 1 2.69 7.62 -2.13
N VAL A 2 3.10 7.00 -1.02
CA VAL A 2 2.85 5.57 -0.73
C VAL A 2 1.55 5.46 0.07
N ALA A 3 0.72 4.47 -0.25
CA ALA A 3 -0.51 4.16 0.48
C ALA A 3 -0.21 3.34 1.74
N TYR A 4 -1.13 3.34 2.71
CA TYR A 4 -0.97 2.58 3.94
C TYR A 4 -0.67 1.08 3.72
N CYS A 5 -1.22 0.48 2.66
CA CYS A 5 -0.98 -0.91 2.30
C CYS A 5 0.24 -1.16 1.39
N GLY A 6 1.07 -0.14 1.16
CA GLY A 6 2.30 -0.21 0.37
C GLY A 6 2.13 0.01 -1.14
N LEU A 7 0.94 0.31 -1.64
CA LEU A 7 0.75 0.68 -3.05
C LEU A 7 1.31 2.08 -3.33
N TYR A 8 1.83 2.32 -4.53
CA TYR A 8 2.47 3.58 -4.90
C TYR A 8 1.58 4.45 -5.81
N CYS A 9 1.07 5.57 -5.28
CA CYS A 9 0.13 6.44 -6.00
C CYS A 9 0.74 7.12 -7.23
N GLY A 10 2.05 7.38 -7.25
CA GLY A 10 2.72 8.03 -8.38
C GLY A 10 2.70 7.24 -9.70
N ALA A 11 2.26 5.97 -9.66
CA ALA A 11 2.00 5.14 -10.83
C ALA A 11 0.53 4.68 -10.93
N CYS A 12 -0.37 5.26 -10.13
CA CYS A 12 -1.81 4.95 -10.15
C CYS A 12 -2.52 5.84 -11.17
N SER A 13 -3.14 5.24 -12.19
CA SER A 13 -3.85 5.99 -13.25
C SER A 13 -4.96 6.90 -12.71
N SER A 14 -5.67 6.49 -11.66
CA SER A 14 -6.75 7.31 -11.07
C SER A 14 -6.21 8.49 -10.28
N PHE A 15 -5.05 8.34 -9.62
CA PHE A 15 -4.38 9.45 -8.94
C PHE A 15 -3.82 10.43 -9.96
N LEU A 16 -3.12 9.93 -10.98
CA LEU A 16 -2.54 10.75 -12.06
C LEU A 16 -3.57 11.51 -12.90
N LYS A 17 -4.82 10.99 -12.97
CA LYS A 17 -5.95 11.66 -13.63
C LYS A 17 -6.81 12.49 -12.67
N GLU A 18 -6.34 12.73 -11.45
CA GLU A 18 -7.02 13.52 -10.42
C GLU A 18 -8.41 13.01 -10.01
N ARG A 19 -8.73 11.76 -10.33
CA ARG A 19 -9.99 11.10 -9.95
C ARG A 19 -9.95 10.46 -8.57
N CYS A 20 -8.76 10.39 -7.97
CA CYS A 20 -8.53 9.87 -6.64
C CYS A 20 -7.54 10.77 -5.91
N PRO A 21 -7.84 11.25 -4.69
CA PRO A 21 -6.96 12.13 -3.94
C PRO A 21 -5.74 11.41 -3.33
N GLY A 22 -5.63 10.09 -3.47
CA GLY A 22 -4.59 9.28 -2.84
C GLY A 22 -5.03 8.71 -1.49
N CYS A 23 -4.30 7.70 -1.00
CA CYS A 23 -4.77 6.88 0.13
C CYS A 23 -4.91 7.66 1.44
N HIS A 24 -3.96 8.54 1.75
CA HIS A 24 -3.97 9.33 2.99
C HIS A 24 -5.13 10.34 2.99
N ASP A 25 -5.37 10.98 1.85
CA ASP A 25 -6.38 12.05 1.71
C ASP A 25 -7.79 11.54 1.35
N ASN A 26 -7.95 10.25 1.02
CA ASN A 26 -9.25 9.66 0.68
C ASN A 26 -10.13 9.44 1.92
N LYS A 27 -10.70 10.54 2.45
CA LYS A 27 -11.64 10.53 3.59
C LYS A 27 -12.90 9.70 3.34
N LYS A 28 -13.29 9.51 2.06
CA LYS A 28 -14.46 8.71 1.67
C LYS A 28 -14.21 7.20 1.76
N ALA A 29 -12.96 6.74 1.89
CA ALA A 29 -12.60 5.33 2.02
C ALA A 29 -12.76 4.79 3.45
N THR A 30 -13.90 5.06 4.09
CA THR A 30 -14.23 4.62 5.46
C THR A 30 -14.33 3.10 5.59
N TRP A 31 -14.57 2.40 4.47
CA TRP A 31 -14.59 0.93 4.41
C TRP A 31 -13.20 0.28 4.50
N CYS A 32 -12.10 1.04 4.32
CA CYS A 32 -10.76 0.48 4.28
C CYS A 32 -10.17 0.29 5.68
N LYS A 33 -10.28 -0.93 6.22
CA LYS A 33 -9.78 -1.30 7.56
C LYS A 33 -8.28 -1.01 7.76
N ILE A 34 -7.46 -1.15 6.71
CA ILE A 34 -6.02 -0.84 6.77
C ILE A 34 -5.80 0.65 7.02
N ARG A 35 -6.53 1.50 6.28
CA ARG A 35 -6.45 2.95 6.41
C ARG A 35 -6.85 3.39 7.81
N LEU A 36 -7.99 2.91 8.30
CA LEU A 36 -8.46 3.21 9.66
C LEU A 36 -7.43 2.79 10.71
N CYS A 37 -6.93 1.56 10.62
CA CYS A 37 -5.93 1.03 11.55
C CYS A 37 -4.62 1.84 11.56
N CYS A 38 -4.14 2.30 10.40
CA CYS A 38 -2.92 3.12 10.35
C CYS A 38 -3.16 4.53 10.91
N ILE A 39 -4.33 5.13 10.64
CA ILE A 39 -4.69 6.45 11.19
C ILE A 39 -4.78 6.39 12.72
N GLU A 40 -5.50 5.41 13.26
CA GLU A 40 -5.65 5.22 14.72
C GLU A 40 -4.31 5.05 15.42
N ARG A 41 -3.35 4.39 14.77
CA ARG A 41 -2.01 4.14 15.31
C ARG A 41 -0.99 5.24 14.97
N GLY A 42 -1.36 6.27 14.21
CA GLY A 42 -0.44 7.31 13.75
C GLY A 42 0.65 6.81 12.79
N TYR A 43 0.43 5.68 12.12
CA TYR A 43 1.40 5.07 11.20
C TYR A 43 1.33 5.68 9.82
N LEU A 44 2.46 5.76 9.13
CA LEU A 44 2.53 6.15 7.71
C LEU A 44 2.20 4.97 6.80
N SER A 45 2.48 3.74 7.25
CA SER A 45 2.10 2.53 6.53
C SER A 45 2.00 1.31 7.45
N CYS A 46 1.50 0.18 6.94
CA CYS A 46 1.56 -1.09 7.65
C CYS A 46 3.01 -1.58 7.89
N ALA A 47 4.02 -0.95 7.29
CA ALA A 47 5.42 -1.25 7.60
C ALA A 47 5.80 -0.77 9.02
N ASP A 48 5.09 0.21 9.56
CA ASP A 48 5.33 0.73 10.92
C ASP A 48 4.63 -0.14 11.98
N CYS A 49 3.94 -1.21 11.56
CA CYS A 49 3.24 -2.11 12.48
C CYS A 49 4.23 -2.85 13.39
N GLN A 50 4.10 -2.59 14.69
CA GLN A 50 4.88 -3.23 15.76
C GLN A 50 4.24 -4.54 16.27
N GLU A 51 2.96 -4.77 15.98
CA GLU A 51 2.22 -5.96 16.42
C GLU A 51 2.52 -7.19 15.55
N PHE A 52 2.68 -6.98 14.23
CA PHE A 52 2.93 -8.06 13.27
C PHE A 52 4.23 -7.82 12.49
N SER A 53 5.16 -8.77 12.61
CA SER A 53 6.41 -8.75 11.84
C SER A 53 6.14 -9.00 10.35
N ASP A 54 5.25 -9.94 10.02
CA ASP A 54 4.75 -10.15 8.65
C ASP A 54 3.31 -9.61 8.50
N PRO A 55 3.04 -8.71 7.54
CA PRO A 55 1.68 -8.21 7.30
C PRO A 55 0.66 -9.31 6.94
N GLN A 56 1.08 -10.49 6.47
CA GLN A 56 0.18 -11.62 6.19
C GLN A 56 -0.45 -12.22 7.46
N GLN A 57 0.20 -12.06 8.62
CA GLN A 57 -0.34 -12.48 9.92
C GLN A 57 -1.46 -11.54 10.40
N CYS A 58 -1.53 -10.32 9.86
CA CYS A 58 -2.54 -9.35 10.24
C CYS A 58 -3.84 -9.60 9.48
N ALA A 59 -4.89 -10.02 10.20
CA ALA A 59 -6.22 -10.23 9.62
C ALA A 59 -6.81 -8.97 8.96
N LYS A 60 -6.48 -7.76 9.46
CA LYS A 60 -6.92 -6.49 8.85
C LYS A 60 -6.25 -6.24 7.49
N PHE A 61 -4.99 -6.66 7.34
CA PHE A 61 -4.22 -6.50 6.11
C PHE A 61 -4.56 -7.57 5.06
N ASN A 62 -4.69 -8.82 5.52
CA ASN A 62 -5.05 -9.97 4.72
C ASN A 62 -6.56 -10.02 4.39
N ASN A 63 -7.38 -9.13 4.97
CA ASN A 63 -8.80 -9.10 4.67
C ASN A 63 -9.06 -8.63 3.24
N PHE A 64 -9.79 -9.47 2.52
CA PHE A 64 -9.94 -9.48 1.07
C PHE A 64 -11.04 -8.55 0.56
N PHE A 65 -11.31 -7.43 1.23
CA PHE A 65 -12.30 -6.43 0.78
C PHE A 65 -11.71 -5.28 -0.05
N SER A 66 -10.41 -5.38 -0.37
CA SER A 66 -9.80 -4.59 -1.47
C SER A 66 -10.23 -5.08 -2.87
N LYS A 67 -11.10 -6.10 -2.97
CA LYS A 67 -11.54 -6.68 -4.24
C LYS A 67 -12.38 -5.74 -5.12
N ILE A 68 -12.96 -4.68 -4.57
CA ILE A 68 -13.93 -3.87 -5.31
C ILE A 68 -13.29 -2.73 -6.12
N ILE A 69 -11.98 -2.45 -5.99
CA ILE A 69 -11.29 -1.42 -6.83
C ILE A 69 -10.04 -1.97 -7.55
N GLY A 70 -9.77 -3.28 -7.50
CA GLY A 70 -8.47 -3.84 -7.88
C GLY A 70 -8.49 -5.07 -8.76
N PHE A 71 -9.48 -5.25 -9.64
CA PHE A 71 -9.61 -6.48 -10.43
C PHE A 71 -8.40 -6.79 -11.36
N VAL A 72 -7.43 -5.90 -11.64
CA VAL A 72 -6.36 -6.23 -12.61
C VAL A 72 -4.97 -5.62 -12.34
N LEU A 73 -4.44 -5.70 -11.12
CA LEU A 73 -2.99 -5.51 -10.92
C LEU A 73 -2.53 -6.65 -10.02
N ARG A 74 -1.69 -7.56 -10.54
CA ARG A 74 -1.02 -8.68 -9.83
C ARG A 74 -0.14 -8.17 -8.68
N SER A 75 -0.70 -7.40 -7.76
CA SER A 75 0.01 -6.64 -6.75
C SER A 75 0.27 -7.54 -5.55
N ASP A 76 1.53 -7.56 -5.12
CA ASP A 76 1.93 -8.14 -3.86
C ASP A 76 2.11 -7.03 -2.83
N ARG A 77 0.99 -6.65 -2.19
CA ARG A 77 0.98 -5.65 -1.11
C ARG A 77 1.89 -6.09 0.05
N ALA A 78 1.95 -7.38 0.35
CA ALA A 78 2.79 -7.89 1.44
C ALA A 78 4.27 -7.72 1.09
N ALA A 79 4.67 -7.99 -0.16
CA ALA A 79 6.02 -7.71 -0.64
C ALA A 79 6.34 -6.22 -0.59
N CYS A 80 5.40 -5.33 -0.96
CA CYS A 80 5.59 -3.88 -0.80
C CYS A 80 5.90 -3.51 0.65
N ILE A 81 5.10 -3.99 1.61
CA ILE A 81 5.32 -3.72 3.03
C ILE A 81 6.67 -4.27 3.50
N ARG A 82 7.04 -5.50 3.12
CA ARG A 82 8.35 -6.07 3.46
C ARG A 82 9.50 -5.24 2.87
N LYS A 83 9.36 -4.75 1.63
CA LYS A 83 10.35 -3.88 1.00
C LYS A 83 10.46 -2.55 1.75
N ILE A 84 9.33 -1.92 2.10
CA ILE A 84 9.31 -0.69 2.90
C ILE A 84 10.01 -0.90 4.25
N LYS A 85 9.74 -2.01 4.96
CA LYS A 85 10.45 -2.36 6.21
C LYS A 85 11.97 -2.47 6.00
N LYS A 86 12.41 -2.99 4.85
CA LYS A 86 13.83 -3.20 4.53
C LYS A 86 14.57 -1.92 4.14
N ILE A 87 13.97 -1.04 3.34
CA ILE A 87 14.69 0.11 2.73
C ILE A 87 14.16 1.49 3.16
N GLY A 88 13.11 1.52 3.96
CA GLY A 88 12.41 2.74 4.35
C GLY A 88 11.42 3.23 3.29
N ILE A 89 10.41 3.99 3.74
CA ILE A 89 9.29 4.45 2.89
C ILE A 89 9.74 5.41 1.79
N LYS A 90 10.74 6.26 2.05
CA LYS A 90 11.28 7.19 1.06
C LYS A 90 12.00 6.46 -0.06
N SER A 91 12.96 5.59 0.26
CA SER A 91 13.69 4.78 -0.73
C SER A 91 12.76 3.88 -1.52
N TYR A 92 11.70 3.37 -0.88
CA TYR A 92 10.64 2.64 -1.58
C TYR A 92 9.91 3.53 -2.58
N ALA A 93 9.51 4.75 -2.21
CA ALA A 93 8.87 5.68 -3.14
C ALA A 93 9.79 6.03 -4.33
N ASP A 94 11.08 6.28 -4.08
CA ASP A 94 12.08 6.58 -5.11
C ASP A 94 12.23 5.40 -6.09
N LEU A 95 12.29 4.16 -5.56
CA LEU A 95 12.32 2.93 -6.36
C LEU A 95 11.06 2.75 -7.22
N MET A 96 9.87 2.90 -6.62
CA MET A 96 8.62 2.72 -7.37
C MET A 96 8.42 3.80 -8.44
N THR A 97 8.97 5.00 -8.21
CA THR A 97 9.00 6.10 -9.18
C THR A 97 9.88 5.77 -10.38
N SER A 98 11.12 5.33 -10.15
CA SER A 98 12.06 5.01 -11.23
C SER A 98 11.53 3.86 -12.10
N GLU A 99 10.89 2.88 -11.47
CA GLU A 99 10.29 1.74 -12.17
C GLU A 99 8.91 2.03 -12.77
N LYS A 100 8.30 3.18 -12.44
CA LYS A 100 6.92 3.54 -12.81
C LYS A 100 5.90 2.45 -12.43
N LYS A 101 6.09 1.81 -11.27
CA LYS A 101 5.26 0.70 -10.81
C LYS A 101 4.35 1.13 -9.68
N HIS A 102 3.10 0.67 -9.71
CA HIS A 102 2.13 0.88 -8.63
C HIS A 102 2.33 -0.11 -7.47
N SER A 103 2.93 -1.26 -7.73
CA SER A 103 3.17 -2.33 -6.75
C SER A 103 4.27 -3.27 -7.22
N ILE A 104 4.84 -4.03 -6.28
CA ILE A 104 5.63 -5.21 -6.61
C ILE A 104 4.68 -6.26 -7.20
N ARG A 105 5.08 -6.90 -8.31
CA ARG A 105 4.24 -7.89 -8.98
C ARG A 105 4.39 -9.26 -8.30
N ARG A 106 3.29 -10.01 -8.20
CA ARG A 106 3.35 -11.42 -7.81
C ARG A 106 4.16 -12.21 -8.84
N GLY A 107 5.14 -12.99 -8.38
CA GLY A 107 5.97 -13.84 -9.23
C GLY A 107 7.16 -13.15 -9.90
N SER A 108 7.41 -11.86 -9.65
CA SER A 108 8.71 -11.26 -9.99
C SER A 108 9.74 -11.65 -8.93
N ALA A 109 10.81 -12.35 -9.33
CA ALA A 109 11.96 -12.62 -8.47
C ALA A 109 12.43 -11.30 -7.84
N SER A 110 12.52 -11.29 -6.51
CA SER A 110 12.93 -10.13 -5.70
C SER A 110 14.29 -10.36 -5.08
#